data_AF-A0A959HBT9-F1
#
_entry.id   AF-A0A959HBT9-F1
#
_cell.length_a   1.000
_cell.length_b   1.000
_cell.length_c   1.000
_cell.angle_alpha   90.00
_cell.angle_beta   90.00
_cell.angle_gamma   90.00
#
_symmetry.space_group_name_H-M   'P 1'
#
loop_
_entity.id
_entity.type
_entity.pdbx_description
1 polymer ?
#
loop_
_entity_poly.entity_id
_entity_poly.type
_entity_poly.pdbx_seq_one_letter_code
_entity_poly.pdbx_strand_id
1 'polypeptide(L)' 'MKRLFTLLLICLGVFTFAQAQSIEELEKQLQEASSSKDKMFLNYQLGEAYLRSSEEKSIEYGKQAFNLAR' A
#
# COMPACT_ATOMS: atom_id res chain seq x y z
N MET A 1 -0.03 -35.39 11.21
CA MET A 1 -0.89 -34.28 11.68
C MET A 1 -0.07 -33.05 12.10
N LYS A 2 0.84 -33.12 13.09
CA LYS A 2 1.61 -31.94 13.57
C LYS A 2 2.43 -31.21 12.49
N ARG A 3 3.09 -31.95 11.59
CA ARG A 3 3.90 -31.38 10.48
C ARG A 3 3.08 -30.62 9.43
N LEU A 4 1.81 -31.00 9.26
CA LEU A 4 0.90 -30.32 8.32
C LEU A 4 0.49 -28.95 8.87
N PHE A 5 0.30 -28.87 10.19
CA PHE A 5 -0.04 -27.64 10.90
C PHE A 5 1.11 -26.62 10.85
N THR A 6 2.36 -27.09 10.97
CA THR A 6 3.55 -26.23 10.84
C THR A 6 3.69 -25.66 9.43
N LEU A 7 3.39 -26.45 8.39
CA LEU A 7 3.44 -26.00 7.00
C LEU A 7 2.34 -24.96 6.69
N LEU A 8 1.13 -25.15 7.24
CA LEU A 8 0.02 -24.20 7.10
C LEU A 8 0.33 -22.84 7.74
N LEU A 9 0.96 -22.84 8.92
CA LEU A 9 1.36 -21.62 9.64
C LEU A 9 2.44 -20.81 8.89
N ILE A 10 3.38 -21.49 8.23
CA ILE A 10 4.41 -20.81 7.41
C ILE A 10 3.78 -20.14 6.19
N CYS A 11 2.83 -20.79 5.52
CA CYS A 11 2.15 -20.20 4.36
C CYS A 11 1.29 -18.98 4.69
N LEU A 12 0.70 -18.92 5.89
CA LEU A 12 -0.11 -17.77 6.32
C LEU A 12 0.72 -16.51 6.62
N GLY A 13 1.98 -16.67 7.07
CA GLY A 13 2.85 -15.54 7.38
C GLY A 13 3.23 -14.71 6.15
N VAL A 14 3.46 -15.35 5.00
CA VAL A 14 4.01 -14.69 3.80
C VAL A 14 3.05 -13.65 3.19
N PHE A 15 1.74 -13.86 3.31
CA PHE A 15 0.74 -12.94 2.74
C PHE A 15 0.65 -11.59 3.47
N THR A 16 1.03 -11.55 4.76
CA THR A 16 0.93 -10.33 5.56
C THR A 16 2.07 -9.33 5.29
N PHE A 17 3.27 -9.82 4.94
CA PHE A 17 4.44 -8.97 4.70
C PHE A 17 4.50 -8.41 3.27
N ALA A 18 3.86 -9.06 2.29
CA ALA A 18 3.88 -8.62 0.90
C ALA A 18 3.22 -7.24 0.68
N GLN A 19 2.15 -6.92 1.43
CA GLN A 19 1.48 -5.61 1.31
C GLN A 19 2.26 -4.49 2.00
N ALA A 20 2.90 -4.76 3.14
CA ALA A 20 3.70 -3.76 3.84
C ALA A 20 4.90 -3.30 3.00
N GLN A 21 5.59 -4.24 2.35
CA GLN A 21 6.71 -3.92 1.46
C GLN A 21 6.28 -3.08 0.25
N SER A 22 5.06 -3.26 -0.25
CA SER A 22 4.55 -2.44 -1.36
C SER A 22 4.22 -1.00 -0.96
N ILE A 23 3.80 -0.76 0.28
CA ILE A 23 3.44 0.59 0.74
C ILE A 23 4.68 1.47 0.90
N GLU A 24 5.73 0.97 1.55
CA GLU A 24 6.97 1.72 1.76
C GLU A 24 7.63 2.12 0.43
N GLU A 25 7.63 1.21 -0.55
CA GLU A 25 8.13 1.48 -1.89
C GLU A 25 7.30 2.55 -2.61
N LEU A 26 5.96 2.52 -2.48
CA LEU A 26 5.08 3.54 -3.04
C LEU A 26 5.30 4.92 -2.40
N GLU A 27 5.52 4.97 -1.08
CA GLU A 27 5.85 6.22 -0.38
C GLU A 27 7.17 6.82 -0.86
N LYS A 28 8.18 5.97 -1.06
CA LYS A 28 9.47 6.41 -1.63
C LYS A 28 9.33 6.94 -3.04
N GLN A 29 8.61 6.21 -3.91
CA GLN A 29 8.35 6.67 -5.28
C GLN A 29 7.59 8.00 -5.29
N LEU A 30 6.66 8.21 -4.35
CA LEU A 30 5.93 9.47 -4.22
C LEU A 30 6.85 10.64 -3.84
N GLN A 31 7.83 10.41 -2.96
CA GLN A 31 8.82 11.43 -2.58
C GLN A 31 9.73 11.82 -3.75
N GLU A 32 10.10 10.85 -4.58
CA GLU A 32 10.99 11.03 -5.74
C GLU A 32 10.25 11.57 -6.99
N ALA A 33 8.93 11.38 -7.05
CA ALA A 33 8.11 11.82 -8.17
C ALA A 33 8.17 13.34 -8.37
N SER A 34 8.41 13.76 -9.61
CA SER A 34 8.51 15.18 -9.95
C SER A 34 7.25 15.73 -10.63
N SER A 35 6.51 14.89 -11.35
CA SER A 35 5.33 15.35 -12.08
C SER A 35 4.05 15.27 -11.24
N SER A 36 3.15 16.23 -11.43
CA SER A 36 1.83 16.23 -10.76
C SER A 36 1.03 14.97 -11.09
N LYS A 37 1.17 14.46 -12.33
CA LYS A 37 0.49 13.25 -12.80
C LYS A 37 1.00 11.99 -12.10
N ASP A 38 2.31 11.86 -11.92
CA ASP A 38 2.89 10.70 -11.24
C ASP A 38 2.54 10.74 -9.75
N LYS A 39 2.61 11.92 -9.13
CA LYS A 39 2.17 12.12 -7.74
C LYS A 39 0.70 11.76 -7.58
N MET A 40 -0.17 12.17 -8.49
CA MET A 40 -1.59 11.81 -8.49
C MET A 40 -1.78 10.30 -8.48
N PHE A 41 -1.10 9.60 -9.40
CA PHE A 41 -1.22 8.14 -9.53
C PHE A 41 -0.66 7.38 -8.32
N LEU A 42 0.48 7.82 -7.78
CA LEU A 42 1.08 7.22 -6.59
C LEU A 42 0.24 7.45 -5.33
N ASN A 43 -0.33 8.65 -5.17
CA ASN A 43 -1.30 8.92 -4.11
C ASN A 43 -2.54 8.04 -4.22
N TYR A 44 -3.05 7.80 -5.43
CA TYR A 44 -4.17 6.89 -5.63
C TYR A 44 -3.83 5.47 -5.18
N GLN A 45 -2.67 4.94 -5.60
CA GLN A 45 -2.21 3.61 -5.19
C GLN A 45 -1.98 3.47 -3.69
N LEU A 46 -1.39 4.49 -3.05
CA LEU A 46 -1.22 4.52 -1.59
C LEU A 46 -2.58 4.52 -0.89
N GLY A 47 -3.55 5.29 -1.41
CA GLY A 47 -4.93 5.29 -0.93
C GLY A 47 -5.54 3.88 -0.93
N GLU A 48 -5.39 3.14 -2.04
CA GLU A 48 -5.87 1.76 -2.16
C GLU A 48 -5.11 0.80 -1.24
N ALA A 49 -3.79 0.93 -1.15
CA ALA A 49 -2.95 0.05 -0.34
C ALA A 49 -3.26 0.17 1.16
N TYR A 50 -3.62 1.37 1.63
CA TYR A 50 -4.00 1.61 3.02
C TYR A 50 -5.44 1.20 3.38
N LEU A 51 -6.30 0.80 2.43
CA LEU A 51 -7.72 0.48 2.69
C LEU A 51 -7.95 -0.53 3.82
N ARG A 52 -7.05 -1.50 3.98
CA ARG A 52 -7.20 -2.57 4.98
C ARG A 52 -6.41 -2.34 6.27
N SER A 53 -5.54 -1.34 6.29
CA SER A 53 -4.57 -1.12 7.37
C SER A 53 -4.72 0.24 8.06
N SER A 54 -5.20 1.27 7.37
CA SER A 54 -5.45 2.60 7.93
C SER A 54 -6.47 3.39 7.08
N GLU A 55 -7.69 3.52 7.59
CA GLU A 55 -8.74 4.34 6.96
C GLU A 55 -8.30 5.80 6.78
N GLU A 56 -7.69 6.38 7.82
CA GLU A 56 -7.22 7.77 7.80
C GLU A 56 -6.22 8.01 6.66
N LYS A 57 -5.17 7.19 6.55
CA LYS A 57 -4.20 7.30 5.47
C LYS A 57 -4.82 7.03 4.10
N SER A 58 -5.73 6.07 4.01
CA SER A 58 -6.43 5.77 2.75
C SER A 58 -7.21 6.99 2.25
N ILE A 59 -7.96 7.65 3.15
CA ILE A 59 -8.71 8.87 2.84
C ILE A 59 -7.76 10.03 2.50
N GLU A 60 -6.67 10.19 3.24
CA GLU A 60 -5.71 11.26 3.03
C GLU A 60 -5.08 11.18 1.63
N TYR A 61 -4.48 10.05 1.27
CA TYR A 61 -3.86 9.85 -0.03
C TYR A 61 -4.89 9.92 -1.18
N GLY A 62 -6.11 9.40 -0.96
CA GLY A 62 -7.21 9.55 -1.92
C GLY A 62 -7.59 11.00 -2.20
N LYS A 63 -7.63 11.86 -1.17
CA LYS A 63 -7.87 13.31 -1.33
C LYS A 63 -6.72 14.00 -2.07
N GLN A 64 -5.48 13.64 -1.77
CA GLN A 64 -4.32 14.20 -2.45
C GLN A 64 -4.35 13.85 -3.95
N ALA A 65 -4.67 12.61 -4.30
CA ALA A 65 -4.86 12.19 -5.70
C ALA A 65 -5.95 13.01 -6.39
N PHE A 66 -7.12 13.14 -5.76
CA PHE A 66 -8.22 13.95 -6.30
C PHE A 66 -7.81 15.41 -6.55
N ASN A 67 -7.12 16.03 -5.59
CA ASN A 67 -6.68 17.42 -5.70
C ASN A 67 -5.68 17.63 -6.84
N LEU A 68 -4.81 16.65 -7.13
CA LEU A 68 -3.84 16.72 -8.22
C LEU A 68 -4.46 16.43 -9.60
N ALA A 69 -5.65 15.82 -9.64
CA ALA A 69 -6.39 15.50 -10.86
C ALA A 69 -7.29 16.64 -11.35
N ARG A 70 -7.54 17.64 -10.50
CA ARG A 70 -8.42 18.79 -10.75
C ARG A 70 -7.67 19.93 -11.42
#